data_AF-A0A4Q6DUC2-F1
#
_entry.id   AF-A0A4Q6DUC2-F1
#
_cell.length_a   1.000
_cell.length_b   1.000
_cell.length_c   1.000
_cell.angle_alpha   90.00
_cell.angle_beta   90.00
_cell.angle_gamma   90.00
#
_symmetry.space_group_name_H-M   'P 1'
#
loop_
_entity.id
_entity.type
_entity.pdbx_description
1 polymer ?
#
loop_
_entity_poly.entity_id
_entity_poly.type
_entity_poly.pdbx_seq_one_letter_code
_entity_poly.pdbx_strand_id
1 'polypeptide(L)'
;MQQVGFSSPLKAVLTTVKEAVDNSLDACEVAGILPEISIEIVKVGQGSSKNTDLIRIVVEDNGPGIEPEDLAKVYGEYLASSKFGRGQCSRGQQGIGISAATTWAQLTNAKGAFVISKTPKMRKAIKAQVDVDIKSNTGVLRNKEMIDWDKPHGVRVEFVIDGRVQLNGDGGLITYIEGTVLVNPHLSMKYKLTDNDWVSVERVTNQIPEIPEATLPHPHTFKLGEFITHSHLYGKISMEKFLRTGFSRISDQAIKDFKKKGLTQTLLDRGLSSCKDEDFKKVFQVVQDTELMSPSTKSVLNIGEEALSKSIARLGEVDFFSVVARKPAICDFKPVAIEVA
;
A
#
# COMPACT_ATOMS: atom_id res chain seq x y z
N MET A 1 -3.61 -2.79 -16.70
CA MET A 1 -2.51 -1.83 -16.86
C MET A 1 -2.97 -0.37 -16.87
N GLN A 2 -3.84 0.08 -17.80
CA GLN A 2 -4.31 1.47 -17.80
C GLN A 2 -5.01 1.90 -16.49
N GLN A 3 -5.83 1.03 -15.92
CA GLN A 3 -6.54 1.26 -14.65
C GLN A 3 -5.62 1.34 -13.42
N VAL A 4 -4.36 0.91 -13.53
CA VAL A 4 -3.38 0.87 -12.43
C VAL A 4 -2.22 1.84 -12.66
N GLY A 5 -2.42 2.89 -13.47
CA GLY A 5 -1.44 3.97 -13.69
C GLY A 5 -0.51 3.77 -14.89
N PHE A 6 -0.45 2.56 -15.46
CA PHE A 6 0.38 2.25 -16.63
C PHE A 6 -0.38 2.52 -17.94
N SER A 7 -0.73 3.79 -18.17
CA SER A 7 -1.49 4.21 -19.36
C SER A 7 -0.66 4.97 -20.40
N SER A 8 0.52 5.46 -20.04
CA SER A 8 1.44 6.16 -20.93
C SER A 8 2.89 5.96 -20.49
N PRO A 9 3.88 6.08 -21.39
CA PRO A 9 5.30 5.95 -21.04
C PRO A 9 5.76 6.90 -19.92
N LEU A 10 5.14 8.07 -19.82
CA LEU A 10 5.42 9.06 -18.78
C LEU A 10 4.88 8.60 -17.42
N LYS A 11 3.59 8.26 -17.37
CA LYS A 11 2.96 7.77 -16.14
C LYS A 11 3.56 6.44 -15.66
N ALA A 12 4.04 5.59 -16.57
CA ALA A 12 4.67 4.32 -16.22
C ALA A 12 5.92 4.50 -15.35
N VAL A 13 6.80 5.45 -15.68
CA VAL A 13 8.00 5.76 -14.90
C VAL A 13 7.60 6.27 -13.51
N LEU A 14 6.73 7.29 -13.44
CA LEU A 14 6.27 7.85 -12.17
C LEU A 14 5.57 6.82 -11.29
N THR A 15 4.67 6.02 -11.86
CA THR A 15 3.93 4.98 -11.13
C THR A 15 4.88 3.91 -10.59
N THR A 16 5.88 3.49 -11.38
CA THR A 16 6.88 2.51 -10.92
C THR A 16 7.67 3.03 -9.72
N VAL A 17 8.13 4.28 -9.79
CA VAL A 17 8.85 4.93 -8.69
C VAL A 17 7.95 5.05 -7.46
N LYS A 18 6.71 5.50 -7.65
CA LYS A 18 5.72 5.64 -6.57
C LYS A 18 5.50 4.32 -5.84
N GLU A 19 5.18 3.26 -6.57
CA GLU A 19 4.87 1.95 -5.95
C GLU A 19 6.09 1.32 -5.29
N ALA A 20 7.30 1.56 -5.80
CA ALA A 20 8.53 1.10 -5.15
C ALA A 20 8.80 1.87 -3.84
N VAL A 21 8.70 3.20 -3.86
CA VAL A 21 8.93 4.06 -2.68
C VAL A 21 7.88 3.83 -1.60
N ASP A 22 6.60 3.72 -1.97
CA ASP A 22 5.50 3.45 -1.04
C ASP A 22 5.70 2.12 -0.30
N ASN A 23 6.15 1.08 -1.02
CA ASN A 23 6.44 -0.21 -0.41
C ASN A 23 7.66 -0.16 0.52
N SER A 24 8.72 0.55 0.13
CA SER A 24 9.89 0.78 0.98
C SER A 24 9.54 1.52 2.26
N LEU A 25 8.74 2.60 2.18
CA LEU A 25 8.26 3.35 3.34
C LEU A 25 7.42 2.47 4.27
N ASP A 26 6.41 1.79 3.74
CA ASP A 26 5.54 0.92 4.53
C ASP A 26 6.34 -0.21 5.19
N ALA A 27 7.34 -0.79 4.51
CA ALA A 27 8.19 -1.84 5.07
C ALA A 27 9.07 -1.34 6.22
N CYS A 28 9.64 -0.14 6.09
CA CYS A 28 10.45 0.48 7.15
C CYS A 28 9.59 0.81 8.38
N GLU A 29 8.44 1.46 8.18
CA GLU A 29 7.55 1.87 9.26
C GLU A 29 6.99 0.67 10.04
N VAL A 30 6.58 -0.38 9.34
CA VAL A 30 6.09 -1.63 9.98
C VAL A 30 7.19 -2.31 10.80
N ALA A 31 8.44 -2.19 10.37
CA ALA A 31 9.59 -2.74 11.09
C ALA A 31 10.13 -1.80 12.21
N GLY A 32 9.56 -0.60 12.37
CA GLY A 32 10.09 0.39 13.30
C GLY A 32 11.49 0.90 12.92
N ILE A 33 11.79 0.95 11.62
CA ILE A 33 13.05 1.45 11.07
C ILE A 33 12.83 2.85 10.47
N LEU A 34 13.72 3.81 10.77
CA LEU A 34 13.70 5.11 10.12
C LEU A 34 14.11 4.96 8.65
N PRO A 35 13.25 5.34 7.68
CA PRO A 35 13.48 5.03 6.29
C PRO A 35 14.65 5.84 5.70
N GLU A 36 15.54 5.12 5.03
CA GLU A 36 16.61 5.62 4.18
C GLU A 36 16.42 5.04 2.80
N ILE A 37 15.93 5.87 1.87
CA ILE A 37 15.57 5.42 0.53
C ILE A 37 16.48 6.12 -0.48
N SER A 38 17.06 5.35 -1.39
CA SER A 38 17.75 5.89 -2.56
C SER A 38 17.02 5.57 -3.85
N ILE A 39 16.95 6.55 -4.75
CA ILE A 39 16.27 6.45 -6.05
C ILE A 39 17.27 6.81 -7.15
N GLU A 40 17.48 5.93 -8.12
CA GLU A 40 18.27 6.22 -9.31
C GLU A 40 17.43 5.96 -10.55
N ILE A 41 17.27 6.97 -11.41
CA ILE A 41 16.52 6.88 -12.66
C ILE A 41 17.44 7.32 -13.78
N VAL A 42 17.85 6.40 -14.65
CA VAL A 42 18.80 6.69 -15.74
C VAL A 42 18.28 6.19 -17.07
N LYS A 43 18.57 6.94 -18.14
CA LYS A 43 18.35 6.48 -19.50
C LYS A 43 19.48 5.54 -19.90
N VAL A 44 19.14 4.29 -20.24
CA VAL A 44 20.12 3.25 -20.58
C VAL A 44 20.12 2.89 -22.07
N GLY A 45 19.21 3.46 -22.85
CA GLY A 45 19.15 3.24 -24.29
C GLY A 45 17.89 3.80 -24.94
N GLN A 46 17.68 3.41 -26.20
CA GLN A 46 16.45 3.66 -26.94
C GLN A 46 15.41 2.60 -26.58
N GLY A 47 14.15 3.01 -26.37
CA GLY A 47 13.07 2.08 -26.08
C GLY A 47 12.59 1.31 -27.32
N SER A 48 11.76 0.30 -27.10
CA SER A 48 11.19 -0.53 -28.18
C SER A 48 10.06 0.16 -28.95
N SER A 49 9.34 1.07 -28.31
CA SER A 49 8.22 1.80 -28.90
C SER A 49 8.65 3.12 -29.54
N LYS A 50 7.84 3.63 -30.48
CA LYS A 50 8.06 4.98 -31.01
C LYS A 50 8.07 5.95 -29.85
N ASN A 51 9.03 6.88 -29.89
CA ASN A 51 9.05 8.02 -28.99
C ASN A 51 9.29 7.62 -27.51
N THR A 52 9.85 6.45 -27.21
CA THR A 52 10.21 6.04 -25.84
C THR A 52 11.71 5.80 -25.68
N ASP A 53 12.19 5.95 -24.45
CA ASP A 53 13.55 5.61 -24.05
C ASP A 53 13.52 4.37 -23.16
N LEU A 54 14.63 3.63 -23.12
CA LEU A 54 14.80 2.55 -22.17
C LEU A 54 15.32 3.16 -20.86
N ILE A 55 14.47 3.12 -19.83
CA ILE A 55 14.73 3.75 -18.53
C ILE A 55 14.98 2.67 -17.49
N ARG A 56 16.09 2.79 -16.76
CA ARG A 56 16.40 1.96 -15.60
C ARG A 56 16.04 2.75 -14.34
N ILE A 57 15.16 2.17 -13.54
CA ILE A 57 14.67 2.71 -12.28
C ILE A 57 15.16 1.78 -11.17
N VAL A 58 15.91 2.33 -10.22
CA VAL A 58 16.39 1.61 -9.04
C VAL A 58 15.85 2.31 -7.81
N VAL A 59 15.26 1.54 -6.92
CA VAL A 59 14.88 1.99 -5.58
C VAL A 59 15.53 1.04 -4.57
N GLU A 60 16.24 1.60 -3.61
CA GLU A 60 16.90 0.85 -2.54
C GLU A 60 16.54 1.42 -1.19
N ASP A 61 16.18 0.55 -0.24
CA ASP A 61 15.82 0.90 1.11
C ASP A 61 16.69 0.20 2.17
N ASN A 62 16.58 0.68 3.40
CA ASN A 62 17.14 0.06 4.60
C ASN A 62 16.08 -0.72 5.40
N GLY A 63 15.01 -1.20 4.75
CA GLY A 63 13.93 -1.94 5.40
C GLY A 63 14.38 -3.31 5.94
N PRO A 64 13.44 -4.13 6.45
CA PRO A 64 13.75 -5.43 7.06
C PRO A 64 14.24 -6.49 6.06
N GLY A 65 14.18 -6.21 4.75
CA GLY A 65 14.37 -7.22 3.70
C GLY A 65 13.13 -8.10 3.50
N ILE A 66 13.17 -8.89 2.44
CA ILE A 66 12.16 -9.87 2.05
C ILE A 66 12.81 -11.26 1.99
N GLU A 67 12.19 -12.26 2.60
CA GLU A 67 12.68 -13.63 2.57
C GLU A 67 12.61 -14.21 1.13
N PRO A 68 13.54 -15.10 0.74
CA PRO A 68 13.62 -15.65 -0.61
C PRO A 68 12.32 -16.25 -1.15
N GLU A 69 11.52 -16.87 -0.29
CA GLU A 69 10.28 -17.56 -0.63
C GLU A 69 9.16 -16.56 -0.97
N ASP A 70 9.19 -15.37 -0.38
CA ASP A 70 8.17 -14.35 -0.54
C ASP A 70 8.44 -13.40 -1.72
N LEU A 71 9.67 -13.36 -2.26
CA LEU A 71 10.04 -12.49 -3.38
C LEU A 71 9.13 -12.66 -4.61
N ALA A 72 8.87 -13.92 -4.98
CA ALA A 72 8.00 -14.25 -6.11
C ALA A 72 6.57 -13.71 -5.89
N LYS A 73 6.07 -13.86 -4.67
CA LYS A 73 4.73 -13.43 -4.28
C LYS A 73 4.61 -11.91 -4.27
N VAL A 74 5.56 -11.21 -3.64
CA VAL A 74 5.52 -9.75 -3.50
C VAL A 74 5.61 -9.04 -4.86
N TYR A 75 6.52 -9.47 -5.74
CA TYR A 75 6.77 -8.78 -7.01
C TYR A 75 6.03 -9.38 -8.20
N GLY A 76 5.46 -10.58 -8.08
CA GLY A 76 4.91 -11.33 -9.20
C GLY A 76 3.47 -11.82 -9.06
N GLU A 77 2.85 -11.71 -7.89
CA GLU A 77 1.46 -12.10 -7.68
C GLU A 77 0.58 -10.85 -7.48
N TYR A 78 -0.54 -10.75 -8.21
CA TYR A 78 -1.51 -9.70 -8.00
C TYR A 78 -2.44 -10.06 -6.83
N LEU A 79 -2.84 -9.06 -6.05
CA LEU A 79 -3.72 -9.21 -4.88
C LEU A 79 -3.11 -10.04 -3.74
N ALA A 80 -1.79 -10.24 -3.76
CA ALA A 80 -1.07 -11.03 -2.75
C ALA A 80 -0.64 -10.23 -1.51
N SER A 81 -1.19 -9.02 -1.32
CA SER A 81 -0.75 -8.11 -0.25
C SER A 81 -1.23 -8.56 1.11
N SER A 82 -0.30 -8.54 2.08
CA SER A 82 -0.57 -8.69 3.50
C SER A 82 -1.45 -7.57 4.08
N LYS A 83 -1.64 -6.48 3.34
CA LYS A 83 -2.42 -5.28 3.73
C LYS A 83 -3.90 -5.37 3.32
N PHE A 84 -4.26 -6.32 2.46
CA PHE A 84 -5.63 -6.43 1.95
C PHE A 84 -6.63 -6.79 3.07
N GLY A 85 -7.74 -6.05 3.14
CA GLY A 85 -8.85 -6.35 4.04
C GLY A 85 -8.62 -6.09 5.53
N ARG A 86 -7.49 -5.48 5.92
CA ARG A 86 -7.16 -5.24 7.34
C ARG A 86 -7.74 -3.95 7.95
N GLY A 87 -8.45 -3.14 7.16
CA GLY A 87 -9.07 -1.89 7.67
C GLY A 87 -8.06 -0.94 8.34
N GLN A 88 -6.79 -1.04 7.95
CA GLN A 88 -5.66 -0.30 8.49
C GLN A 88 -5.24 0.75 7.45
N CYS A 89 -4.85 1.94 7.90
CA CYS A 89 -4.34 2.98 7.02
C CYS A 89 -2.94 2.57 6.50
N SER A 90 -2.77 2.54 5.17
CA SER A 90 -1.49 2.27 4.51
C SER A 90 -1.45 2.97 3.15
N ARG A 91 -0.25 3.19 2.59
CA ARG A 91 -0.10 3.86 1.27
C ARG A 91 -0.66 3.01 0.13
N GLY A 92 -0.45 1.70 0.20
CA GLY A 92 -1.02 0.72 -0.74
C GLY A 92 -2.14 -0.11 -0.11
N GLN A 93 -3.27 -0.26 -0.81
CA GLN A 93 -4.46 -0.97 -0.30
C GLN A 93 -4.65 -2.38 -0.90
N GLN A 94 -4.45 -2.54 -2.22
CA GLN A 94 -4.88 -3.76 -2.94
C GLN A 94 -3.76 -4.76 -3.22
N GLY A 95 -2.49 -4.34 -3.20
CA GLY A 95 -1.37 -5.25 -3.53
C GLY A 95 -1.22 -5.53 -5.02
N ILE A 96 -1.41 -4.51 -5.85
CA ILE A 96 -1.35 -4.63 -7.32
C ILE A 96 -0.25 -3.78 -7.95
N GLY A 97 0.21 -2.72 -7.26
CA GLY A 97 1.04 -1.69 -7.87
C GLY A 97 2.41 -2.19 -8.30
N ILE A 98 3.15 -2.83 -7.39
CA ILE A 98 4.50 -3.32 -7.70
C ILE A 98 4.48 -4.50 -8.69
N SER A 99 3.51 -5.41 -8.57
CA SER A 99 3.31 -6.51 -9.51
C SER A 99 2.94 -6.00 -10.92
N ALA A 100 2.20 -4.89 -11.00
CA ALA A 100 1.95 -4.19 -12.25
C ALA A 100 3.23 -3.57 -12.83
N ALA A 101 4.09 -2.96 -12.00
CA ALA A 101 5.39 -2.47 -12.44
C ALA A 101 6.28 -3.59 -13.01
N THR A 102 6.35 -4.73 -12.34
CA THR A 102 7.04 -5.94 -12.82
C THR A 102 6.48 -6.40 -14.16
N THR A 103 5.15 -6.47 -14.29
CA THR A 103 4.49 -6.86 -15.53
C THR A 103 4.78 -5.87 -16.66
N TRP A 104 4.79 -4.57 -16.38
CA TRP A 104 5.12 -3.55 -17.37
C TRP A 104 6.56 -3.65 -17.86
N ALA A 105 7.51 -3.90 -16.94
CA ALA A 105 8.91 -4.16 -17.30
C ALA A 105 9.02 -5.39 -18.20
N GLN A 106 8.34 -6.48 -17.86
CA GLN A 106 8.33 -7.69 -18.67
C GLN A 106 7.71 -7.46 -20.06
N LEU A 107 6.62 -6.68 -20.16
CA LEU A 107 5.97 -6.39 -21.44
C LEU A 107 6.79 -5.47 -22.34
N THR A 108 7.55 -4.53 -21.77
CA THR A 108 8.28 -3.52 -22.54
C THR A 108 9.74 -3.88 -22.80
N ASN A 109 10.35 -4.68 -21.92
CA ASN A 109 11.78 -5.01 -21.96
C ASN A 109 12.07 -6.52 -21.80
N ALA A 110 11.04 -7.38 -21.86
CA ALA A 110 11.15 -8.84 -21.76
C ALA A 110 11.81 -9.38 -20.46
N LYS A 111 12.01 -8.51 -19.46
CA LYS A 111 12.57 -8.83 -18.15
C LYS A 111 11.71 -8.17 -17.08
N GLY A 112 11.32 -8.92 -16.06
CA GLY A 112 10.59 -8.38 -14.91
C GLY A 112 11.48 -7.57 -13.96
N ALA A 113 11.24 -7.69 -12.67
CA ALA A 113 11.94 -6.94 -11.63
C ALA A 113 13.24 -7.67 -11.23
N PHE A 114 14.35 -6.94 -11.14
CA PHE A 114 15.58 -7.45 -10.53
C PHE A 114 15.61 -7.02 -9.07
N VAL A 115 15.61 -7.99 -8.16
CA VAL A 115 15.54 -7.74 -6.72
C VAL A 115 16.79 -8.28 -6.05
N ILE A 116 17.42 -7.45 -5.23
CA ILE A 116 18.40 -7.85 -4.23
C ILE A 116 17.76 -7.64 -2.87
N SER A 117 17.77 -8.65 -2.02
CA SER A 117 17.15 -8.60 -0.69
C SER A 117 18.05 -9.27 0.34
N LYS A 118 18.09 -8.73 1.56
CA LYS A 118 18.76 -9.35 2.70
C LYS A 118 17.98 -9.04 3.97
N THR A 119 17.66 -10.09 4.72
CA THR A 119 17.10 -9.94 6.07
C THR A 119 18.21 -9.98 7.12
N PRO A 120 18.01 -9.44 8.34
CA PRO A 120 19.04 -9.43 9.39
C PRO A 120 19.58 -10.82 9.76
N LYS A 121 18.80 -11.88 9.48
CA LYS A 121 19.16 -13.28 9.76
C LYS A 121 19.98 -13.91 8.64
N MET A 122 20.02 -13.31 7.45
CA MET A 122 20.71 -13.84 6.28
C MET A 122 22.19 -13.45 6.28
N ARG A 123 23.07 -14.43 6.07
CA ARG A 123 24.52 -14.18 5.93
C ARG A 123 24.86 -13.47 4.62
N LYS A 124 24.20 -13.86 3.52
CA LYS A 124 24.38 -13.30 2.17
C LYS A 124 23.06 -12.76 1.66
N ALA A 125 23.10 -11.75 0.80
CA ALA A 125 21.90 -11.26 0.11
C ALA A 125 21.49 -12.22 -1.00
N ILE A 126 20.20 -12.32 -1.27
CA ILE A 126 19.67 -12.99 -2.44
C ILE A 126 19.51 -11.98 -3.57
N LYS A 127 19.98 -12.34 -4.77
CA LYS A 127 19.73 -11.63 -6.02
C LYS A 127 18.89 -12.52 -6.92
N ALA A 128 17.77 -12.02 -7.41
CA ALA A 128 16.92 -12.77 -8.33
C ALA A 128 16.17 -11.84 -9.29
N GLN A 129 15.79 -12.37 -10.44
CA GLN A 129 14.81 -11.76 -11.34
C GLN A 129 13.43 -12.36 -11.03
N VAL A 130 12.41 -11.52 -10.88
CA VAL A 130 11.02 -11.92 -10.70
C VAL A 130 10.26 -11.58 -11.98
N ASP A 131 9.72 -12.60 -12.63
CA ASP A 131 8.80 -12.48 -13.75
C ASP A 131 7.37 -12.81 -13.30
N VAL A 132 6.37 -12.38 -14.09
CA VAL A 132 4.95 -12.67 -13.86
C VAL A 132 4.45 -13.65 -14.92
N ASP A 133 3.91 -14.78 -14.48
CA ASP A 133 3.05 -15.60 -15.32
C ASP A 133 1.61 -15.05 -15.28
N ILE A 134 1.28 -14.29 -16.33
CA ILE A 134 -0.02 -13.63 -16.47
C ILE A 134 -1.19 -14.63 -16.52
N LYS A 135 -0.97 -15.86 -16.98
CA LYS A 135 -2.04 -16.86 -17.10
C LYS A 135 -2.43 -17.44 -15.74
N SER A 136 -1.43 -17.75 -14.91
CA SER A 136 -1.64 -18.35 -13.60
C SER A 136 -1.71 -17.33 -12.47
N ASN A 137 -1.40 -16.05 -12.75
CA ASN A 137 -1.22 -15.00 -11.74
C ASN A 137 -0.20 -15.43 -10.67
N THR A 138 0.96 -15.95 -11.09
CA THR A 138 2.02 -16.36 -10.18
C THR A 138 3.35 -15.71 -10.54
N GLY A 139 4.16 -15.42 -9.52
CA GLY A 139 5.53 -14.95 -9.71
C GLY A 139 6.49 -16.12 -9.97
N VAL A 140 7.40 -15.93 -10.93
CA VAL A 140 8.43 -16.91 -11.27
C VAL A 140 9.81 -16.31 -11.00
N LEU A 141 10.56 -16.94 -10.10
CA LEU A 141 11.95 -16.56 -9.82
C LEU A 141 12.88 -17.14 -10.89
N ARG A 142 13.76 -16.29 -11.43
CA ARG A 142 14.84 -16.66 -12.34
C ARG A 142 16.17 -16.12 -11.82
N ASN A 143 17.28 -16.71 -12.29
CA ASN A 143 18.63 -16.24 -12.04
C ASN A 143 18.91 -15.98 -10.54
N LYS A 144 18.48 -16.92 -9.70
CA LYS A 144 18.65 -16.83 -8.24
C LYS A 144 20.11 -17.09 -7.87
N GLU A 145 20.71 -16.10 -7.23
CA GLU A 145 22.12 -16.10 -6.82
C GLU A 145 22.24 -15.56 -5.39
N MET A 146 23.26 -16.02 -4.67
CA MET A 146 23.62 -15.51 -3.34
C MET A 146 24.85 -14.64 -3.47
N ILE A 147 24.74 -13.36 -3.11
CA ILE A 147 25.80 -12.37 -3.25
C ILE A 147 26.21 -11.80 -1.89
N ASP A 148 27.46 -11.38 -1.76
CA ASP A 148 27.88 -10.58 -0.62
C ASP A 148 27.35 -9.15 -0.80
N TRP A 149 26.78 -8.60 0.27
CA TRP A 149 26.18 -7.26 0.29
C TRP A 149 26.52 -6.59 1.60
N ASP A 150 27.07 -5.37 1.51
CA ASP A 150 27.66 -4.65 2.63
C ASP A 150 26.64 -4.21 3.67
N LYS A 151 25.37 -4.08 3.27
CA LYS A 151 24.28 -3.69 4.16
C LYS A 151 23.83 -4.86 5.04
N PRO A 152 23.42 -4.60 6.30
CA PRO A 152 22.92 -5.67 7.19
C PRO A 152 21.55 -6.19 6.74
N HIS A 153 20.68 -5.30 6.26
CA HIS A 153 19.35 -5.61 5.76
C HIS A 153 18.90 -4.55 4.75
N GLY A 154 17.86 -4.86 3.98
CA GLY A 154 17.23 -3.94 3.04
C GLY A 154 16.79 -4.63 1.75
N VAL A 155 16.17 -3.86 0.87
CA VAL A 155 15.78 -4.30 -0.47
C VAL A 155 16.28 -3.30 -1.49
N ARG A 156 16.87 -3.79 -2.58
CA ARG A 156 17.15 -3.03 -3.80
C ARG A 156 16.35 -3.64 -4.94
N VAL A 157 15.42 -2.89 -5.50
CA VAL A 157 14.65 -3.29 -6.68
C VAL A 157 15.04 -2.45 -7.88
N GLU A 158 15.18 -3.11 -9.02
CA GLU A 158 15.49 -2.51 -10.31
C GLU A 158 14.48 -2.94 -11.37
N PHE A 159 13.93 -1.94 -12.05
CA PHE A 159 13.04 -2.09 -13.19
C PHE A 159 13.70 -1.45 -14.41
N VAL A 160 13.67 -2.15 -15.54
CA VAL A 160 14.06 -1.59 -16.83
C VAL A 160 12.84 -1.60 -17.72
N ILE A 161 12.35 -0.41 -18.08
CA ILE A 161 11.07 -0.22 -18.75
C ILE A 161 11.21 0.76 -19.93
N ASP A 162 10.33 0.61 -20.93
CA ASP A 162 10.13 1.69 -21.88
C ASP A 162 9.34 2.82 -21.23
N GLY A 163 9.90 4.03 -21.28
CA GLY A 163 9.35 5.18 -20.58
C GLY A 163 9.73 6.51 -21.19
N ARG A 164 9.17 7.58 -20.60
CA ARG A 164 9.63 8.95 -20.80
C ARG A 164 9.84 9.58 -19.43
N VAL A 165 10.97 10.25 -19.26
CA VAL A 165 11.27 10.98 -18.04
C VAL A 165 10.76 12.41 -18.18
N GLN A 166 9.93 12.84 -17.23
CA GLN A 166 9.55 14.23 -17.03
C GLN A 166 10.04 14.65 -15.64
N LEU A 167 10.87 15.68 -15.56
CA LEU A 167 11.44 16.15 -14.29
C LEU A 167 10.48 17.11 -13.56
N ASN A 168 9.95 18.11 -14.27
CA ASN A 168 9.18 19.22 -13.70
C ASN A 168 7.68 19.14 -14.05
N GLY A 169 6.85 19.89 -13.31
CA GLY A 169 5.39 20.01 -13.50
C GLY A 169 4.60 18.95 -12.72
N ASP A 170 3.28 18.93 -12.86
CA ASP A 170 2.38 18.09 -12.05
C ASP A 170 2.63 16.58 -12.21
N GLY A 171 3.16 16.16 -13.36
CA GLY A 171 3.58 14.77 -13.64
C GLY A 171 5.07 14.53 -13.48
N GLY A 172 5.81 15.49 -12.91
CA GLY A 172 7.25 15.47 -12.77
C GLY A 172 7.75 14.60 -11.62
N LEU A 173 8.90 13.97 -11.81
CA LEU A 173 9.56 13.16 -10.77
C LEU A 173 10.00 14.01 -9.57
N ILE A 174 10.41 15.27 -9.80
CA ILE A 174 10.84 16.17 -8.72
C ILE A 174 9.65 16.50 -7.82
N THR A 175 8.52 16.92 -8.41
CA THR A 175 7.28 17.21 -7.69
C THR A 175 6.82 16.03 -6.81
N TYR A 176 6.92 14.81 -7.34
CA TYR A 176 6.61 13.60 -6.57
C TYR A 176 7.57 13.37 -5.40
N ILE A 177 8.88 13.52 -5.64
CA ILE A 177 9.91 13.35 -4.62
C ILE A 177 9.73 14.40 -3.51
N GLU A 178 9.58 15.68 -3.88
CA GLU A 178 9.36 16.79 -2.95
C GLU A 178 8.08 16.60 -2.15
N GLY A 179 6.97 16.21 -2.80
CA GLY A 179 5.71 15.89 -2.12
C GLY A 179 5.84 14.72 -1.14
N THR A 180 6.54 13.66 -1.54
CA THR A 180 6.81 12.50 -0.67
C THR A 180 7.66 12.90 0.53
N VAL A 181 8.71 13.66 0.30
CA VAL A 181 9.62 14.19 1.32
C VAL A 181 8.85 15.10 2.29
N LEU A 182 7.96 15.96 1.78
CA LEU A 182 7.14 16.88 2.59
C LEU A 182 6.22 16.13 3.57
N VAL A 183 5.51 15.10 3.10
CA VAL A 183 4.55 14.38 3.95
C VAL A 183 5.17 13.27 4.81
N ASN A 184 6.48 13.01 4.64
CA ASN A 184 7.23 12.02 5.42
C ASN A 184 8.45 12.67 6.09
N PRO A 185 8.28 13.38 7.21
CA PRO A 185 9.36 14.11 7.86
C PRO A 185 10.48 13.21 8.42
N HIS A 186 10.19 11.94 8.67
CA HIS A 186 11.12 10.91 9.18
C HIS A 186 11.96 10.24 8.10
N LEU A 187 11.70 10.54 6.82
CA LEU A 187 12.39 9.98 5.66
C LEU A 187 13.68 10.74 5.35
N SER A 188 14.79 10.01 5.25
CA SER A 188 15.97 10.48 4.52
C SER A 188 15.94 9.88 3.11
N MET A 189 16.06 10.73 2.09
CA MET A 189 16.00 10.32 0.69
C MET A 189 17.20 10.82 -0.08
N LYS A 190 17.80 9.93 -0.88
CA LYS A 190 18.88 10.29 -1.81
C LYS A 190 18.46 9.95 -3.23
N TYR A 191 18.51 10.89 -4.17
CA TYR A 191 18.05 10.62 -5.52
C TYR A 191 19.00 11.12 -6.60
N LYS A 192 19.02 10.39 -7.72
CA LYS A 192 19.71 10.75 -8.95
C LYS A 192 18.76 10.59 -10.12
N LEU A 193 18.47 11.70 -10.80
CA LEU A 193 17.56 11.74 -11.94
C LEU A 193 18.35 12.06 -13.21
N THR A 194 18.30 11.15 -14.18
CA THR A 194 19.01 11.23 -15.46
C THR A 194 20.52 11.43 -15.27
N ASP A 195 21.08 12.48 -15.86
CA ASP A 195 22.51 12.79 -15.83
C ASP A 195 22.89 13.74 -14.68
N ASN A 196 21.93 14.13 -13.84
CA ASN A 196 22.18 15.02 -12.70
C ASN A 196 23.00 14.31 -11.62
N ASP A 197 23.66 15.10 -10.78
CA ASP A 197 24.34 14.59 -9.59
C ASP A 197 23.35 14.11 -8.53
N TRP A 198 23.86 13.32 -7.59
CA TRP A 198 23.09 12.86 -6.45
C TRP A 198 22.68 14.03 -5.56
N VAL A 199 21.39 14.11 -5.24
CA VAL A 199 20.82 15.02 -4.26
C VAL A 199 20.44 14.23 -3.02
N SER A 200 20.83 14.72 -1.85
CA SER A 200 20.49 14.14 -0.56
C SER A 200 19.55 15.08 0.19
N VAL A 201 18.48 14.50 0.73
CA VAL A 201 17.53 15.17 1.61
C VAL A 201 17.49 14.42 2.92
N GLU A 202 17.89 15.09 4.00
CA GLU A 202 17.87 14.50 5.34
C GLU A 202 16.48 14.61 5.97
N ARG A 203 16.19 13.64 6.84
CA ARG A 203 15.01 13.67 7.71
C ARG A 203 15.08 14.82 8.70
N VAL A 204 13.91 15.31 9.10
CA VAL A 204 13.76 16.39 10.10
C VAL A 204 13.27 15.90 11.45
N THR A 205 12.87 14.62 11.53
CA THR A 205 12.48 13.96 12.78
C THR A 205 13.03 12.53 12.83
N ASN A 206 13.31 12.04 14.03
CA ASN A 206 13.66 10.66 14.32
C ASN A 206 12.50 9.88 14.94
N GLN A 207 11.29 10.45 14.94
CA GLN A 207 10.08 9.79 15.38
C GLN A 207 9.43 9.05 14.22
N ILE A 208 9.26 7.75 14.37
CA ILE A 208 8.54 6.92 13.40
C ILE A 208 7.03 7.06 13.67
N PRO A 209 6.19 7.22 12.63
CA PRO A 209 4.74 7.21 12.78
C PRO A 209 4.25 5.93 13.45
N GLU A 210 3.35 6.06 14.41
CA GLU A 210 2.71 4.90 15.05
C GLU A 210 1.65 4.33 14.10
N ILE A 211 1.86 3.10 13.64
CA ILE A 211 0.90 2.44 12.76
C ILE A 211 -0.27 1.94 13.62
N PRO A 212 -1.50 2.41 13.40
CA PRO A 212 -2.64 1.99 14.20
C PRO A 212 -2.98 0.53 13.96
N GLU A 213 -3.53 -0.16 14.96
CA GLU A 213 -3.95 -1.56 14.81
C GLU A 213 -5.03 -1.75 13.73
N ALA A 214 -5.01 -2.92 13.11
CA ALA A 214 -6.05 -3.33 12.16
C ALA A 214 -7.43 -3.33 12.83
N THR A 215 -8.42 -2.70 12.19
CA THR A 215 -9.79 -2.63 12.71
C THR A 215 -10.74 -3.42 11.84
N LEU A 216 -11.72 -4.08 12.49
CA LEU A 216 -12.79 -4.77 11.78
C LEU A 216 -13.63 -3.76 10.99
N PRO A 217 -14.06 -4.12 9.77
CA PRO A 217 -14.86 -3.23 8.95
C PRO A 217 -16.20 -2.92 9.61
N HIS A 218 -16.72 -1.72 9.34
CA HIS A 218 -18.07 -1.35 9.74
C HIS A 218 -19.09 -1.93 8.74
N PRO A 219 -20.21 -2.53 9.16
CA PRO A 219 -21.10 -3.23 8.23
C PRO A 219 -21.74 -2.30 7.19
N HIS A 220 -21.93 -1.01 7.51
CA HIS A 220 -22.43 -0.02 6.55
C HIS A 220 -21.48 0.28 5.39
N THR A 221 -20.19 -0.08 5.50
CA THR A 221 -19.22 0.14 4.42
C THR A 221 -19.30 -0.92 3.31
N PHE A 222 -20.04 -2.01 3.54
CA PHE A 222 -20.08 -3.16 2.65
C PHE A 222 -21.20 -3.03 1.61
N LYS A 223 -20.97 -3.61 0.43
CA LYS A 223 -22.03 -3.96 -0.52
C LYS A 223 -22.52 -5.38 -0.27
N LEU A 224 -23.71 -5.73 -0.78
CA LEU A 224 -24.29 -7.06 -0.59
C LEU A 224 -23.35 -8.20 -1.00
N GLY A 225 -22.69 -8.09 -2.17
CA GLY A 225 -21.76 -9.11 -2.64
C GLY A 225 -20.50 -9.23 -1.77
N GLU A 226 -20.01 -8.12 -1.24
CA GLU A 226 -18.87 -8.11 -0.30
C GLU A 226 -19.26 -8.75 1.03
N PHE A 227 -20.49 -8.51 1.51
CA PHE A 227 -21.03 -9.11 2.73
C PHE A 227 -21.14 -10.64 2.62
N ILE A 228 -21.66 -11.14 1.48
CA ILE A 228 -21.75 -12.58 1.21
C ILE A 228 -20.34 -13.20 1.13
N THR A 229 -19.44 -12.60 0.34
CA THR A 229 -18.07 -13.09 0.18
C THR A 229 -17.32 -13.11 1.51
N HIS A 230 -17.51 -12.09 2.34
CA HIS A 230 -16.91 -12.01 3.66
C HIS A 230 -17.45 -13.08 4.59
N SER A 231 -18.73 -13.43 4.51
CA SER A 231 -19.30 -14.53 5.29
C SER A 231 -18.60 -15.88 5.01
N HIS A 232 -18.18 -16.12 3.76
CA HIS A 232 -17.49 -17.36 3.38
C HIS A 232 -16.13 -17.52 4.08
N LEU A 233 -15.50 -16.42 4.51
CA LEU A 233 -14.23 -16.46 5.26
C LEU A 233 -14.40 -17.01 6.68
N TYR A 234 -15.61 -16.96 7.26
CA TYR A 234 -15.88 -17.38 8.63
C TYR A 234 -16.42 -18.82 8.75
N GLY A 235 -16.53 -19.55 7.63
CA GLY A 235 -16.86 -20.97 7.61
C GLY A 235 -18.24 -21.31 8.17
N LYS A 236 -18.31 -22.29 9.09
CA LYS A 236 -19.57 -22.87 9.63
C LYS A 236 -20.03 -22.23 10.95
N ILE A 237 -19.90 -20.92 11.11
CA ILE A 237 -20.47 -20.22 12.27
C ILE A 237 -21.94 -19.84 12.04
N SER A 238 -22.65 -19.46 13.10
CA SER A 238 -24.01 -18.89 12.99
C SER A 238 -23.97 -17.46 12.47
N MET A 239 -25.08 -16.99 11.89
CA MET A 239 -25.21 -15.62 11.40
C MET A 239 -24.99 -14.58 12.51
N GLU A 240 -25.51 -14.82 13.72
CA GLU A 240 -25.28 -13.94 14.86
C GLU A 240 -23.80 -13.87 15.23
N LYS A 241 -23.12 -15.02 15.28
CA LYS A 241 -21.69 -15.06 15.61
C LYS A 241 -20.87 -14.35 14.54
N PHE A 242 -21.22 -14.52 13.27
CA PHE A 242 -20.60 -13.83 12.15
C PHE A 242 -20.72 -12.31 12.26
N LEU A 243 -21.92 -11.80 12.54
CA LEU A 243 -22.12 -10.36 12.71
C LEU A 243 -21.21 -9.82 13.83
N ARG A 244 -21.11 -10.55 14.95
CA ARG A 244 -20.28 -10.13 16.09
C ARG A 244 -18.77 -10.20 15.84
N THR A 245 -18.31 -11.24 15.15
CA THR A 245 -16.86 -11.46 14.94
C THR A 245 -16.34 -10.78 13.69
N GLY A 246 -17.21 -10.56 12.70
CA GLY A 246 -16.83 -10.06 11.38
C GLY A 246 -16.85 -8.55 11.26
N PHE A 247 -17.61 -7.86 12.11
CA PHE A 247 -17.83 -6.42 11.98
C PHE A 247 -17.56 -5.68 13.27
N SER A 248 -17.09 -4.44 13.13
CA SER A 248 -16.96 -3.54 14.27
C SER A 248 -18.33 -3.03 14.72
N ARG A 249 -18.42 -2.67 16.02
CA ARG A 249 -19.58 -2.00 16.64
C ARG A 249 -20.90 -2.79 16.65
N ILE A 250 -20.84 -4.11 16.48
CA ILE A 250 -22.01 -4.98 16.68
C ILE A 250 -22.09 -5.43 18.15
N SER A 251 -22.88 -4.69 18.92
CA SER A 251 -23.15 -4.97 20.34
C SER A 251 -24.41 -5.83 20.53
N ASP A 252 -24.65 -6.32 21.75
CA ASP A 252 -25.91 -7.01 22.09
C ASP A 252 -27.14 -6.15 21.82
N GLN A 253 -27.01 -4.83 21.99
CA GLN A 253 -28.09 -3.89 21.71
C GLN A 253 -28.38 -3.82 20.21
N ALA A 254 -27.34 -3.78 19.37
CA ALA A 254 -27.48 -3.83 17.92
C ALA A 254 -28.21 -5.11 17.46
N ILE A 255 -27.87 -6.27 18.03
CA ILE A 255 -28.57 -7.53 17.75
C ILE A 255 -30.04 -7.49 18.16
N LYS A 256 -30.37 -6.87 19.30
CA LYS A 256 -31.78 -6.67 19.70
C LYS A 256 -32.53 -5.76 18.73
N ASP A 257 -31.88 -4.71 18.24
CA ASP A 257 -32.50 -3.77 17.31
C ASP A 257 -32.67 -4.38 15.91
N PHE A 258 -31.74 -5.24 15.47
CA PHE A 258 -31.92 -6.09 14.30
C PHE A 258 -33.17 -6.98 14.42
N LYS A 259 -33.40 -7.61 15.58
CA LYS A 259 -34.60 -8.44 15.83
C LYS A 259 -35.89 -7.61 15.76
N LYS A 260 -35.89 -6.40 16.32
CA LYS A 260 -37.04 -5.48 16.24
C LYS A 260 -37.37 -5.06 14.80
N LYS A 261 -36.35 -4.92 13.95
CA LYS A 261 -36.50 -4.53 12.53
C LYS A 261 -36.78 -5.70 11.58
N GLY A 262 -37.02 -6.90 12.11
CA GLY A 262 -37.55 -8.02 11.32
C GLY A 262 -36.60 -9.20 11.10
N LEU A 263 -35.43 -9.23 11.76
CA LEU A 263 -34.59 -10.43 11.77
C LEU A 263 -35.13 -11.50 12.74
N THR A 264 -35.48 -12.67 12.21
CA THR A 264 -35.96 -13.79 13.02
C THR A 264 -34.82 -14.50 13.73
N GLN A 265 -35.07 -15.00 14.95
CA GLN A 265 -34.12 -15.81 15.71
C GLN A 265 -33.63 -17.02 14.91
N THR A 266 -34.53 -17.65 14.14
CA THR A 266 -34.22 -18.78 13.25
C THR A 266 -33.16 -18.46 12.20
N LEU A 267 -33.16 -17.23 11.65
CA LEU A 267 -32.13 -16.80 10.68
C LEU A 267 -30.81 -16.47 11.37
N LEU A 268 -30.84 -15.94 12.59
CA LEU A 268 -29.66 -15.60 13.36
C LEU A 268 -28.89 -16.84 13.86
N ASP A 269 -29.62 -17.89 14.25
CA ASP A 269 -29.05 -19.16 14.72
C ASP A 269 -28.63 -20.09 13.57
N ARG A 270 -29.11 -19.82 12.34
CA ARG A 270 -28.77 -20.61 11.16
C ARG A 270 -27.27 -20.47 10.85
N GLY A 271 -26.65 -21.59 10.48
CA GLY A 271 -25.27 -21.62 10.02
C GLY A 271 -25.11 -20.92 8.67
N LEU A 272 -24.03 -20.16 8.49
CA LEU A 272 -23.73 -19.42 7.25
C LEU A 272 -23.84 -20.30 6.00
N SER A 273 -23.32 -21.53 6.06
CA SER A 273 -23.30 -22.48 4.94
C SER A 273 -24.66 -23.00 4.48
N SER A 274 -25.71 -22.75 5.28
CA SER A 274 -27.09 -23.17 5.00
C SER A 274 -27.99 -21.99 4.63
N CYS A 275 -27.47 -20.76 4.65
CA CYS A 275 -28.19 -19.55 4.26
C CYS A 275 -28.18 -19.41 2.74
N LYS A 276 -29.30 -18.99 2.17
CA LYS A 276 -29.40 -18.63 0.74
C LYS A 276 -29.07 -17.14 0.55
N ASP A 277 -28.77 -16.74 -0.69
CA ASP A 277 -28.51 -15.33 -1.04
C ASP A 277 -29.68 -14.39 -0.63
N GLU A 278 -30.91 -14.88 -0.67
CA GLU A 278 -32.09 -14.15 -0.18
C GLU A 278 -32.07 -13.91 1.33
N ASP A 279 -31.55 -14.87 2.10
CA ASP A 279 -31.40 -14.74 3.55
C ASP A 279 -30.33 -13.67 3.84
N PHE A 280 -29.20 -13.70 3.14
CA PHE A 280 -28.17 -12.67 3.22
C PHE A 280 -28.69 -11.28 2.85
N LYS A 281 -29.51 -11.18 1.79
CA LYS A 281 -30.11 -9.92 1.38
C LYS A 281 -31.02 -9.33 2.47
N LYS A 282 -31.86 -10.16 3.10
CA LYS A 282 -32.73 -9.73 4.22
C LYS A 282 -31.90 -9.25 5.40
N VAL A 283 -30.89 -10.02 5.80
CA VAL A 283 -29.96 -9.63 6.89
C VAL A 283 -29.28 -8.30 6.55
N PHE A 284 -28.74 -8.18 5.35
CA PHE A 284 -28.03 -6.99 4.90
C PHE A 284 -28.92 -5.75 4.88
N GLN A 285 -30.16 -5.85 4.39
CA GLN A 285 -31.12 -4.74 4.41
C GLN A 285 -31.40 -4.26 5.84
N VAL A 286 -31.66 -5.19 6.78
CA VAL A 286 -31.91 -4.82 8.18
C VAL A 286 -30.68 -4.20 8.83
N VAL A 287 -29.49 -4.71 8.53
CA VAL A 287 -28.23 -4.15 9.05
C VAL A 287 -28.00 -2.73 8.52
N GLN A 288 -28.24 -2.49 7.23
CA GLN A 288 -28.11 -1.17 6.61
C GLN A 288 -29.15 -0.16 7.15
N ASP A 289 -30.39 -0.60 7.35
CA ASP A 289 -31.45 0.25 7.90
C ASP A 289 -31.26 0.54 9.39
N THR A 290 -30.43 -0.21 10.12
CA THR A 290 -30.21 -0.02 11.56
C THR A 290 -29.13 1.01 11.82
N GLU A 291 -29.44 2.00 12.65
CA GLU A 291 -28.44 2.94 13.15
C GLU A 291 -27.50 2.23 14.12
N LEU A 292 -26.22 2.20 13.76
CA LEU A 292 -25.15 1.59 14.55
C LEU A 292 -24.23 2.68 15.11
N MET A 293 -23.54 2.34 16.20
CA MET A 293 -22.52 3.21 16.75
C MET A 293 -21.40 3.44 15.73
N SER A 294 -20.95 4.69 15.61
CA SER A 294 -19.87 5.02 14.70
C SER A 294 -18.59 4.21 14.96
N PRO A 295 -17.83 3.88 13.92
CA PRO A 295 -16.56 3.19 14.06
C PRO A 295 -15.54 4.00 14.87
N SER A 296 -14.51 3.34 15.35
CA SER A 296 -13.42 4.00 16.09
C SER A 296 -12.66 4.93 15.15
N THR A 297 -12.28 6.11 15.66
CA THR A 297 -11.38 7.05 14.97
C THR A 297 -9.91 6.70 15.14
N LYS A 298 -9.58 5.68 15.92
CA LYS A 298 -8.19 5.31 16.24
C LYS A 298 -7.41 4.67 15.09
N SER A 299 -8.06 4.30 13.99
CA SER A 299 -7.41 3.64 12.85
C SER A 299 -6.85 4.60 11.79
N VAL A 300 -6.96 5.92 12.01
CA VAL A 300 -6.32 6.93 11.16
C VAL A 300 -4.89 7.17 11.58
N LEU A 301 -4.04 7.45 10.60
CA LEU A 301 -2.67 7.89 10.79
C LEU A 301 -2.59 9.38 10.44
N ASN A 302 -1.83 10.14 11.22
CA ASN A 302 -1.56 11.55 11.00
C ASN A 302 -0.06 11.81 11.04
N ILE A 303 0.38 12.87 10.35
CA ILE A 303 1.77 13.33 10.37
C ILE A 303 2.05 14.04 11.70
N GLY A 304 1.07 14.82 12.16
CA GLY A 304 1.16 15.66 13.35
C GLY A 304 1.62 17.08 13.02
N GLU A 305 1.06 18.06 13.75
CA GLU A 305 1.32 19.49 13.53
C GLU A 305 2.82 19.83 13.62
N GLU A 306 3.51 19.30 14.63
CA GLU A 306 4.93 19.57 14.85
C GLU A 306 5.80 18.99 13.73
N ALA A 307 5.55 17.75 13.32
CA ALA A 307 6.37 17.06 12.33
C ALA A 307 6.15 17.65 10.92
N LEU A 308 4.90 17.98 10.57
CA LEU A 308 4.57 18.66 9.33
C LEU A 308 5.15 20.08 9.29
N SER A 309 5.11 20.81 10.41
CA SER A 309 5.73 22.14 10.51
C SER A 309 7.24 22.10 10.26
N LYS A 310 7.95 21.13 10.86
CA LYS A 310 9.39 20.92 10.62
C LYS A 310 9.68 20.58 9.16
N SER A 311 8.78 19.82 8.52
CA SER A 311 8.92 19.44 7.11
C SER A 311 8.76 20.63 6.16
N ILE A 312 7.83 21.53 6.44
CA ILE A 312 7.61 22.77 5.66
C ILE A 312 8.80 23.71 5.81
N ALA A 313 9.32 23.87 7.02
CA ALA A 313 10.50 24.70 7.28
C ALA A 313 11.75 24.24 6.50
N ARG A 314 11.80 22.99 6.05
CA ARG A 314 12.88 22.46 5.20
C ARG A 314 12.77 22.92 3.74
N LEU A 315 11.57 23.25 3.24
CA LEU A 315 11.37 23.62 1.83
C LEU A 315 11.96 24.99 1.49
N GLY A 316 12.17 25.86 2.48
CA GLY A 316 12.79 27.16 2.30
C GLY A 316 12.44 28.14 3.41
N GLU A 317 12.90 29.38 3.26
CA GLU A 317 12.52 30.48 4.15
C GLU A 317 11.07 30.88 3.89
N VAL A 318 10.20 30.63 4.87
CA VAL A 318 8.79 31.02 4.83
C VAL A 318 8.56 32.07 5.92
N ASP A 319 8.08 33.25 5.54
CA ASP A 319 7.82 34.35 6.48
C ASP A 319 6.78 33.98 7.55
N PHE A 320 5.75 33.24 7.14
CA PHE A 320 4.69 32.75 8.02
C PHE A 320 3.99 31.53 7.43
N PHE A 321 3.81 30.47 8.23
CA PHE A 321 2.93 29.34 7.94
C PHE A 321 2.27 28.86 9.23
N SER A 322 1.16 28.12 9.11
CA SER A 322 0.45 27.57 10.26
C SER A 322 -0.10 26.20 9.92
N VAL A 323 0.26 25.19 10.72
CA VAL A 323 -0.24 23.83 10.55
C VAL A 323 -1.33 23.53 11.57
N VAL A 324 -2.43 22.92 11.12
CA VAL A 324 -3.55 22.52 11.96
C VAL A 324 -3.96 21.08 11.65
N ALA A 325 -3.95 20.22 12.66
CA ALA A 325 -4.48 18.86 12.60
C ALA A 325 -5.87 18.82 13.22
N ARG A 326 -6.90 18.56 12.41
CA ARG A 326 -8.27 18.44 12.91
C ARG A 326 -8.46 17.12 13.66
N LYS A 327 -9.33 17.12 14.66
CA LYS A 327 -9.78 15.88 15.31
C LYS A 327 -10.38 14.95 14.24
N PRO A 328 -10.05 13.65 14.24
CA PRO A 328 -10.60 12.73 13.28
C PRO A 328 -12.13 12.69 13.32
N ALA A 329 -12.75 12.62 12.16
CA ALA A 329 -14.18 12.54 11.97
C ALA A 329 -14.57 11.26 11.22
N ILE A 330 -15.85 10.91 11.22
CA ILE A 330 -16.36 9.80 10.42
C ILE A 330 -17.04 10.36 9.17
N CYS A 331 -16.60 9.89 8.00
CA CYS A 331 -17.21 10.18 6.70
C CYS A 331 -17.58 8.85 6.05
N ASP A 332 -18.84 8.66 5.67
CA ASP A 332 -19.35 7.40 5.09
C ASP A 332 -18.90 6.14 5.85
N PHE A 333 -19.02 6.18 7.18
CA PHE A 333 -18.62 5.09 8.08
C PHE A 333 -17.13 4.71 8.01
N LYS A 334 -16.28 5.63 7.54
CA LYS A 334 -14.82 5.52 7.55
C LYS A 334 -14.23 6.65 8.39
N PRO A 335 -13.26 6.37 9.25
CA PRO A 335 -12.57 7.41 9.99
C PRO A 335 -11.60 8.16 9.05
N VAL A 336 -11.61 9.49 9.14
CA VAL A 336 -10.81 10.40 8.32
C VAL A 336 -10.18 11.45 9.23
N ALA A 337 -8.89 11.68 9.08
CA ALA A 337 -8.17 12.81 9.67
C ALA A 337 -7.78 13.78 8.55
N ILE A 338 -7.83 15.09 8.85
CA ILE A 338 -7.47 16.15 7.90
C ILE A 338 -6.44 17.03 8.58
N GLU A 339 -5.31 17.21 7.92
CA GLU A 339 -4.24 18.12 8.30
C GLU A 339 -4.10 19.18 7.21
N VAL A 340 -3.98 20.44 7.63
CA VAL A 340 -3.88 21.61 6.73
C VAL A 340 -2.68 22.43 7.15
N ALA A 341 -1.92 22.92 6.18
CA ALA A 341 -0.76 23.77 6.38
C ALA A 341 -0.79 24.96 5.42
#